data_AF-A0A3M0YSJ7-F1
#
_entry.id   AF-A0A3M0YSJ7-F1
#
_cell.length_a   1.000
_cell.length_b   1.000
_cell.length_c   1.000
_cell.angle_alpha   90.00
_cell.angle_beta   90.00
_cell.angle_gamma   90.00
#
_symmetry.space_group_name_H-M   'P 1'
#
loop_
_entity.id
_entity.type
_entity.pdbx_description
1 polymer ?
#
loop_
_entity_poly.entity_id
_entity_poly.type
_entity_poly.pdbx_seq_one_letter_code
_entity_poly.pdbx_strand_id
1 'polypeptide(L)'
;SQFEFAADGVHPGREGHWLMAREIILQVFGFDVRNVPTVENMFAHHGGKIRELVEQRMRILWRAWMTRIGHSRPHVPGGPDSEPGPPLPEAEQKALEIGETIAHLLE
;
A
#
# COMPACT_ATOMS: atom_id res chain seq x y z
N SER A 1 -7.12 12.93 -26.82
CA SER A 1 -7.67 12.25 -25.64
C SER A 1 -7.82 13.28 -24.53
N GLN A 2 -8.87 13.20 -23.72
CA GLN A 2 -8.96 13.95 -22.47
C GLN A 2 -8.17 13.16 -21.43
N PHE A 3 -7.23 13.81 -20.73
CA PHE A 3 -6.53 13.18 -19.62
C PHE A 3 -7.45 13.14 -18.40
N GLU A 4 -7.56 11.97 -17.75
CA GLU A 4 -8.44 11.75 -16.60
C GLU A 4 -7.68 11.02 -15.49
N PHE A 5 -7.83 11.50 -14.26
CA PHE A 5 -7.25 10.83 -13.09
C PHE A 5 -8.05 9.61 -12.63
N ALA A 6 -9.33 9.50 -13.01
CA ALA A 6 -10.22 8.40 -12.61
C ALA A 6 -11.07 8.00 -13.82
N ALA A 7 -10.72 6.90 -14.48
CA ALA A 7 -11.40 6.45 -15.70
C ALA A 7 -12.86 6.02 -15.46
N ASP A 8 -13.21 5.65 -14.23
CA ASP A 8 -14.58 5.34 -13.81
C ASP A 8 -15.30 6.55 -13.16
N GLY A 9 -14.66 7.71 -13.15
CA GLY A 9 -15.16 8.94 -12.54
C GLY A 9 -15.10 8.99 -11.01
N VAL A 10 -14.62 7.95 -10.32
CA VAL A 10 -14.64 7.85 -8.85
C VAL A 10 -13.30 7.45 -8.26
N HIS A 11 -12.63 6.42 -8.79
CA HIS A 11 -11.41 5.86 -8.22
C HIS A 11 -10.18 6.42 -8.92
N PRO A 12 -9.33 7.18 -8.21
CA PRO A 12 -8.08 7.65 -8.77
C PRO A 12 -7.22 6.48 -9.25
N GLY A 13 -6.68 6.62 -10.46
CA GLY A 13 -5.63 5.77 -10.98
C GLY A 13 -4.31 6.03 -10.24
N ARG A 14 -3.25 5.39 -10.74
CA ARG A 14 -1.92 5.44 -10.14
C ARG A 14 -1.39 6.88 -10.04
N GLU A 15 -1.58 7.68 -11.08
CA GLU A 15 -1.16 9.07 -11.17
C GLU A 15 -1.95 9.95 -10.18
N GLY A 16 -3.25 9.70 -10.04
CA GLY A 16 -4.11 10.41 -9.10
C GLY A 16 -3.73 10.09 -7.65
N HIS A 17 -3.48 8.81 -7.34
CA HIS A 17 -2.97 8.40 -6.03
C HIS A 17 -1.62 9.02 -5.69
N TRP A 18 -0.69 9.06 -6.65
CA TRP A 18 0.60 9.71 -6.44
C TRP A 18 0.45 11.22 -6.22
N LEU A 19 -0.39 11.89 -7.01
CA LEU A 19 -0.68 13.32 -6.83
C LEU A 19 -1.18 13.60 -5.41
N MET A 20 -2.17 12.85 -4.94
CA MET A 20 -2.68 13.00 -3.57
C MET A 20 -1.61 12.76 -2.51
N ALA A 21 -0.83 11.69 -2.63
CA ALA A 21 0.24 11.37 -1.69
C ALA A 21 1.33 12.47 -1.66
N ARG A 22 1.73 12.97 -2.83
CA ARG A 22 2.71 14.04 -2.98
C ARG A 22 2.28 15.32 -2.27
N GLU A 23 1.01 15.70 -2.40
CA GLU A 23 0.48 16.88 -1.71
C GLU A 23 0.43 16.70 -0.20
N ILE A 24 0.09 15.49 0.30
CA ILE A 24 0.15 15.18 1.73
C ILE A 24 1.60 15.28 2.24
N ILE A 25 2.56 14.69 1.52
CA ILE A 25 4.00 14.73 1.87
C ILE A 25 4.49 16.19 1.95
N LEU A 26 4.12 17.02 0.98
CA LEU A 26 4.50 18.43 0.95
C LEU A 26 3.84 19.22 2.07
N GLN A 27 2.51 19.16 2.19
CA GLN A 27 1.75 20.07 3.04
C GLN A 27 1.73 19.66 4.51
N VAL A 28 1.78 18.36 4.81
CA VAL A 28 1.74 17.84 6.19
C VAL A 28 3.14 17.64 6.74
N PHE A 29 4.06 17.13 5.93
CA PHE A 29 5.41 16.75 6.38
C PHE A 29 6.52 17.71 5.93
N GLY A 30 6.22 18.66 5.03
CA GLY A 30 7.16 19.70 4.62
C GLY A 30 8.24 19.25 3.64
N PHE A 31 8.15 18.04 3.10
CA PHE A 31 9.14 17.53 2.13
C PHE A 31 8.74 17.92 0.70
N ASP A 32 9.59 18.70 0.02
CA ASP A 32 9.34 19.08 -1.37
C ASP A 32 9.66 17.94 -2.34
N VAL A 33 8.62 17.22 -2.72
CA VAL A 33 8.66 16.07 -3.63
C VAL A 33 7.98 16.37 -4.97
N ARG A 34 7.76 17.65 -5.31
CA ARG A 34 7.03 18.05 -6.54
C ARG A 34 7.70 17.58 -7.82
N ASN A 35 9.03 17.50 -7.81
CA ASN A 35 9.83 17.05 -8.95
C ASN A 35 10.01 15.52 -9.00
N VAL A 36 9.40 14.77 -8.07
CA VAL A 36 9.46 13.31 -8.03
C VAL A 36 8.29 12.74 -8.84
N PRO A 37 8.54 12.07 -9.98
CA PRO A 37 7.47 11.71 -10.91
C PRO A 37 6.62 10.53 -10.44
N THR A 38 7.18 9.61 -9.65
CA THR A 38 6.46 8.47 -9.05
C THR A 38 6.98 8.16 -7.66
N VAL A 39 6.21 7.43 -6.84
CA VAL A 39 6.64 7.04 -5.49
C VAL A 39 7.94 6.23 -5.49
N GLU A 40 8.18 5.42 -6.52
CA GLU A 40 9.41 4.64 -6.65
C GLU A 40 10.65 5.53 -6.81
N ASN A 41 10.48 6.73 -7.40
CA ASN A 41 11.56 7.70 -7.55
C ASN A 41 11.88 8.49 -6.26
N MET A 42 11.13 8.26 -5.18
CA MET A 42 11.50 8.78 -3.85
C MET A 42 12.74 8.11 -3.27
N PHE A 43 13.05 6.90 -3.73
CA PHE A 43 14.13 6.08 -3.21
C PHE A 43 15.34 6.13 -4.14
N ALA A 44 16.53 6.30 -3.58
CA ALA A 44 17.78 6.32 -4.34
C ALA A 44 18.01 5.00 -5.10
N HIS A 45 17.68 3.89 -4.46
CA HIS A 45 17.80 2.54 -4.99
C HIS A 45 16.53 1.72 -4.70
N HIS A 46 16.34 0.65 -5.46
CA HIS A 46 15.32 -0.38 -5.20
C HIS A 46 13.85 0.08 -5.07
N GLY A 47 13.50 1.30 -5.51
CA GLY A 47 12.16 1.87 -5.30
C GLY A 47 10.99 0.99 -5.76
N GLY A 48 11.13 0.31 -6.90
CA GLY A 48 10.13 -0.66 -7.38
C GLY A 48 9.96 -1.85 -6.42
N LYS A 49 11.06 -2.39 -5.90
CA LYS A 49 11.03 -3.51 -4.94
C LYS A 49 10.50 -3.08 -3.59
N ILE A 50 10.90 -1.90 -3.11
CA ILE A 50 10.39 -1.31 -1.87
C ILE A 50 8.87 -1.14 -1.97
N ARG A 51 8.34 -0.60 -3.08
CA ARG A 51 6.89 -0.46 -3.26
C ARG A 51 6.17 -1.82 -3.22
N GLU A 52 6.70 -2.83 -3.90
CA GLU A 52 6.16 -4.18 -3.89
C GLU A 52 6.09 -4.74 -2.45
N LEU A 53 7.15 -4.58 -1.67
CA LEU A 53 7.21 -5.03 -0.28
C LEU A 53 6.24 -4.25 0.63
N VAL A 54 6.09 -2.94 0.44
CA VAL A 54 5.09 -2.13 1.15
C VAL A 54 3.68 -2.64 0.87
N GLU A 55 3.36 -2.94 -0.39
CA GLU A 55 2.08 -3.53 -0.76
C GLU A 55 1.87 -4.91 -0.12
N GLN A 56 2.88 -5.78 -0.15
CA GLN A 56 2.82 -7.10 0.49
C GLN A 56 2.56 -6.99 1.99
N ARG A 57 3.28 -6.09 2.67
CA ARG A 57 3.12 -5.81 4.10
C ARG A 57 1.71 -5.31 4.43
N MET A 58 1.19 -4.37 3.64
CA MET A 58 -0.18 -3.87 3.79
C MET A 58 -1.21 -5.00 3.59
N ARG A 59 -1.07 -5.79 2.52
CA ARG A 59 -2.03 -6.83 2.16
C ARG A 59 -2.09 -7.95 3.21
N ILE A 60 -0.96 -8.41 3.74
CA ILE A 60 -0.96 -9.49 4.73
C ILE A 60 -1.65 -9.05 6.03
N LEU A 61 -1.36 -7.84 6.51
CA LEU A 61 -2.02 -7.28 7.69
C LEU A 61 -3.51 -7.06 7.44
N TRP A 62 -3.88 -6.47 6.30
CA TRP A 62 -5.28 -6.26 5.93
C TRP A 62 -6.06 -7.58 5.93
N ARG A 63 -5.53 -8.63 5.29
CA ARG A 63 -6.19 -9.95 5.26
C ARG A 63 -6.42 -10.50 6.66
N ALA A 64 -5.41 -10.48 7.52
CA ALA A 64 -5.49 -11.00 8.88
C ALA A 64 -6.49 -10.22 9.74
N TRP A 65 -6.47 -8.88 9.64
CA TRP A 65 -7.43 -8.03 10.35
C TRP A 65 -8.86 -8.24 9.87
N MET A 66 -9.09 -8.33 8.55
CA MET A 66 -10.43 -8.57 8.03
C MET A 66 -11.01 -9.89 8.54
N THR A 67 -10.20 -10.94 8.56
CA THR A 67 -10.60 -12.24 9.13
C THR A 67 -10.87 -12.16 10.62
N ARG A 68 -10.00 -11.51 11.39
CA ARG A 68 -10.18 -11.39 12.84
C ARG A 68 -11.46 -10.64 13.23
N ILE A 69 -11.89 -9.67 12.45
CA ILE A 69 -13.08 -8.86 12.72
C ILE A 69 -14.37 -9.70 12.61
N GLY A 70 -14.38 -10.78 11.82
CA GLY A 70 -15.54 -11.68 11.69
C GLY A 70 -16.73 -11.06 10.96
N HIS A 71 -16.47 -10.31 9.89
CA HIS A 71 -17.52 -9.68 9.08
C HIS A 71 -18.23 -10.67 8.14
N SER A 72 -19.38 -10.26 7.58
CA SER A 72 -20.10 -11.06 6.56
C SER A 72 -20.02 -10.49 5.14
N ARG A 73 -19.13 -9.51 4.89
CA ARG A 73 -18.93 -8.93 3.55
C ARG A 73 -18.42 -10.01 2.57
N PRO A 74 -19.14 -10.26 1.46
CA PRO A 74 -18.70 -11.21 0.43
C PRO A 74 -17.42 -10.74 -0.28
N HIS A 75 -16.67 -11.69 -0.82
CA HIS A 75 -15.44 -11.50 -1.61
C HIS A 75 -14.28 -10.81 -0.86
N VAL A 76 -14.33 -10.79 0.48
CA VAL A 76 -13.33 -10.17 1.35
C VAL A 76 -12.78 -11.23 2.31
N PRO A 77 -11.46 -11.25 2.58
CA PRO A 77 -10.84 -12.29 3.42
C PRO A 77 -11.55 -12.48 4.76
N GLY A 78 -12.03 -13.71 5.02
CA GLY A 78 -12.80 -14.05 6.22
C GLY A 78 -14.31 -13.81 6.11
N GLY A 79 -14.79 -13.36 4.94
CA GLY A 79 -16.20 -13.37 4.57
C GLY A 79 -16.71 -14.77 4.21
N PRO A 80 -18.02 -14.92 3.97
CA PRO A 80 -18.69 -16.23 3.80
C PRO A 80 -18.20 -17.04 2.60
N ASP A 81 -17.61 -16.39 1.59
CA ASP A 81 -17.23 -16.94 0.29
C ASP A 81 -15.76 -16.64 -0.06
N SER A 82 -14.93 -16.37 0.95
CA SER A 82 -13.54 -15.95 0.75
C SER A 82 -12.61 -16.56 1.77
N GLU A 83 -11.49 -17.09 1.28
CA GLU A 83 -10.46 -17.67 2.12
C GLU A 83 -9.96 -16.68 3.19
N PRO A 84 -9.87 -17.11 4.46
CA PRO A 84 -9.38 -16.27 5.53
C PRO A 84 -7.93 -15.82 5.29
N GLY A 85 -7.57 -14.71 5.92
CA GLY A 85 -6.19 -14.31 6.12
C GLY A 85 -5.49 -15.22 7.15
N PRO A 86 -4.15 -15.15 7.24
CA PRO A 86 -3.42 -15.86 8.28
C PRO A 86 -3.83 -15.36 9.68
N PRO A 87 -3.58 -16.15 10.74
CA PRO A 87 -3.71 -15.70 12.12
C PRO A 87 -2.97 -14.38 12.35
N LEU A 88 -3.55 -13.48 13.15
CA LEU A 88 -2.96 -12.16 13.37
C LEU A 88 -1.49 -12.19 13.84
N PRO A 89 -1.09 -13.04 14.81
CA PRO A 89 0.32 -13.11 15.22
C PRO A 89 1.28 -13.52 14.09
N GLU A 90 0.85 -14.43 13.21
CA GLU A 90 1.63 -14.85 12.05
C GLU A 90 1.76 -13.71 11.03
N ALA A 91 0.67 -12.99 10.78
CA ALA A 91 0.64 -11.83 9.89
C ALA A 91 1.55 -10.69 10.41
N GLU A 92 1.53 -10.44 11.71
CA GLU A 92 2.37 -9.44 12.38
C GLU A 92 3.85 -9.81 12.27
N GLN A 93 4.20 -11.07 12.54
CA GLN A 93 5.57 -11.56 12.38
C GLN A 93 6.04 -11.41 10.93
N LYS A 94 5.21 -11.79 9.95
CA LYS A 94 5.59 -11.66 8.55
C LYS A 94 5.70 -10.20 8.10
N ALA A 95 4.83 -9.32 8.59
CA ALA A 95 4.89 -7.89 8.33
C ALA A 95 6.13 -7.23 8.95
N LEU A 96 6.65 -7.77 10.06
CA LEU A 96 7.91 -7.36 10.67
C LEU A 96 9.09 -7.75 9.76
N GLU A 97 9.18 -9.01 9.33
CA GLU A 97 10.24 -9.50 8.42
C GLU A 97 10.30 -8.69 7.12
N ILE A 98 9.13 -8.37 6.54
CA ILE A 98 9.05 -7.52 5.35
C ILE A 98 9.55 -6.10 5.67
N GLY A 99 9.23 -5.57 6.84
CA GLY A 99 9.71 -4.26 7.31
C GLY A 99 11.23 -4.22 7.46
N GLU A 100 11.83 -5.26 8.03
CA GLU A 100 13.29 -5.41 8.14
C GLU A 100 13.95 -5.47 6.76
N THR A 101 13.34 -6.20 5.82
CA THR A 101 13.80 -6.25 4.42
C THR A 101 13.74 -4.87 3.75
N ILE A 102 12.66 -4.12 3.98
CA ILE A 102 12.54 -2.74 3.46
C ILE A 102 13.63 -1.85 4.08
N ALA A 103 13.86 -1.94 5.39
CA ALA A 103 14.88 -1.15 6.07
C ALA A 103 16.27 -1.41 5.48
N HIS A 104 16.62 -2.67 5.23
CA HIS A 104 17.90 -3.02 4.60
C HIS A 104 18.03 -2.48 3.17
N LEU A 105 16.94 -2.38 2.40
CA LEU A 105 16.96 -1.80 1.05
C LEU A 105 17.04 -0.26 1.03
N LEU A 106 16.88 0.39 2.19
CA LEU A 106 16.99 1.84 2.35
C LEU A 106 18.40 2.29 2.76
N GLU A 107 19.25 1.37 3.22
CA GLU A 107 20.67 1.58 3.52
C GLU A 107 21.52 1.70 2.24
#